data_AF-A0A2V7CDL1-F1
#
_entry.id   AF-A0A2V7CDL1-F1
#
_cell.length_a   1.000
_cell.length_b   1.000
_cell.length_c   1.000
_cell.angle_alpha   90.00
_cell.angle_beta   90.00
_cell.angle_gamma   90.00
#
_symmetry.space_group_name_H-M   'P 1'
#
loop_
_entity.id
_entity.type
_entity.pdbx_description
1 polymer ?
#
loop_
_entity_poly.entity_id
_entity_poly.type
_entity_poly.pdbx_seq_one_letter_code
_entity_poly.pdbx_strand_id
1 'polypeptide(L)'
;MRRPRAAAAGALLSLLVLVVVPVPAVDAYEAATVHDGGTLTGVVRFVGTPPTLSPIAVNKNRDVCGAQKVSEALVLGPDRGVRDTVVMIEGVARGKKGTGDVIVDNRNCVFVGHVTAVVPGDRVRVRNSDPVLHNTHGFLGQPTVFNLALPTKDQMIDITKRLQKPGVVRVLCDAHPHMFAWMIVHDSPYVAVTDASGGFRIGDVPPGTYKVSMWHSGYRPKGADKDGRPVYDEPRTTTKELTIAPKATATVEFELR
;
A
#
# COMPACT_ATOMS: atom_id res chain seq x y z
N MET A 1 28.49 -67.96 -42.06
CA MET A 1 28.25 -67.21 -40.81
C MET A 1 28.22 -65.71 -41.12
N ARG A 2 27.02 -65.10 -41.11
CA ARG A 2 26.80 -63.69 -41.47
C ARG A 2 26.96 -62.81 -40.23
N ARG A 3 27.81 -61.78 -40.29
CA ARG A 3 27.94 -60.74 -39.26
C ARG A 3 26.78 -59.73 -39.37
N PRO A 4 26.18 -59.24 -38.26
CA PRO A 4 25.17 -58.20 -38.32
C PRO A 4 25.82 -56.81 -38.49
N ARG A 5 25.17 -55.97 -39.29
CA ARG A 5 25.51 -54.54 -39.48
C ARG A 5 24.91 -53.73 -38.33
N ALA A 6 25.74 -52.93 -37.65
CA ALA A 6 25.27 -51.93 -36.69
C ALA A 6 24.70 -50.71 -37.43
N ALA A 7 23.49 -50.29 -37.08
CA ALA A 7 22.89 -49.04 -37.54
C ALA A 7 23.24 -47.92 -36.55
N ALA A 8 23.84 -46.83 -37.04
CA ALA A 8 24.09 -45.64 -36.26
C ALA A 8 22.85 -44.74 -36.31
N ALA A 9 22.22 -44.47 -35.15
CA ALA A 9 21.17 -43.48 -35.02
C ALA A 9 21.79 -42.10 -34.77
N GLY A 10 21.67 -41.19 -35.74
CA GLY A 10 22.06 -39.79 -35.57
C GLY A 10 20.96 -39.02 -34.85
N ALA A 11 21.24 -38.50 -33.66
CA ALA A 11 20.35 -37.59 -32.95
C ALA A 11 20.54 -36.16 -33.51
N LEU A 12 19.50 -35.61 -34.16
CA LEU A 12 19.46 -34.18 -34.50
C LEU A 12 19.17 -33.37 -33.22
N LEU A 13 20.15 -32.60 -32.77
CA LEU A 13 20.00 -31.63 -31.69
C LEU A 13 19.35 -30.35 -32.27
N SER A 14 18.05 -30.18 -32.07
CA SER A 14 17.35 -28.95 -32.45
C SER A 14 17.73 -27.83 -31.48
N LEU A 15 18.52 -26.85 -31.96
CA LEU A 15 18.91 -25.68 -31.19
C LEU A 15 17.72 -24.72 -31.09
N LEU A 16 17.05 -24.69 -29.93
CA LEU A 16 15.99 -23.73 -29.65
C LEU A 16 16.63 -22.35 -29.40
N VAL A 17 16.58 -21.45 -30.37
CA VAL A 17 17.04 -20.06 -30.20
C VAL A 17 16.00 -19.30 -29.37
N LEU A 18 16.31 -19.04 -28.10
CA LEU A 18 15.49 -18.21 -27.23
C LEU A 18 15.65 -16.75 -27.67
N VAL A 19 14.64 -16.19 -28.34
CA VAL A 19 14.59 -14.76 -28.65
C VAL A 19 14.25 -14.01 -27.37
N VAL A 20 15.26 -13.43 -26.72
CA VAL A 20 15.07 -12.53 -25.57
C VAL A 20 14.63 -11.18 -26.13
N VAL A 21 13.33 -10.87 -26.00
CA VAL A 21 12.82 -9.53 -26.29
C VAL A 21 13.20 -8.63 -25.11
N PRO A 22 14.00 -7.56 -25.29
CA PRO A 22 14.33 -6.65 -24.20
C PRO A 22 13.06 -5.93 -23.76
N VAL A 23 12.67 -6.13 -22.50
CA VAL A 23 11.65 -5.32 -21.84
C VAL A 23 12.29 -3.97 -21.52
N PRO A 24 11.72 -2.83 -21.94
CA PRO A 24 12.29 -1.53 -21.61
C PRO A 24 12.35 -1.37 -20.09
N ALA A 25 13.49 -0.92 -19.58
CA ALA A 25 13.61 -0.53 -18.19
C ALA A 25 12.62 0.62 -17.93
N VAL A 26 11.78 0.47 -16.91
CA VAL A 26 10.99 1.60 -16.41
C VAL A 26 11.99 2.51 -15.71
N ASP A 27 12.30 3.65 -16.31
CA ASP A 27 13.20 4.64 -15.73
C ASP A 27 12.68 5.08 -14.35
N ALA A 28 13.61 5.33 -13.42
CA ALA A 28 13.27 5.84 -12.10
C ALA A 28 12.63 7.24 -12.22
N TYR A 29 11.68 7.54 -11.33
CA TYR A 29 10.99 8.84 -11.30
C TYR A 29 11.95 10.04 -11.26
N GLU A 30 11.76 11.00 -12.16
CA GLU A 30 12.57 12.22 -12.23
C GLU A 30 11.89 13.40 -11.51
N ALA A 31 12.54 13.88 -10.46
CA ALA A 31 12.12 15.09 -9.77
C ALA A 31 12.38 16.36 -10.58
N ALA A 32 11.34 17.18 -10.77
CA ALA A 32 11.35 18.41 -11.52
C ALA A 32 10.30 19.43 -11.03
N THR A 33 10.49 20.69 -11.38
CA THR A 33 9.45 21.71 -11.20
C THR A 33 8.34 21.50 -12.24
N VAL A 34 7.07 21.54 -11.79
CA VAL A 34 5.89 21.48 -12.66
C VAL A 34 5.30 22.88 -12.77
N HIS A 35 5.55 23.57 -13.89
CA HIS A 35 5.21 24.99 -14.04
C HIS A 35 3.72 25.26 -14.32
N ASP A 36 3.04 24.30 -14.93
CA ASP A 36 1.65 24.38 -15.38
C ASP A 36 0.80 23.25 -14.78
N GLY A 37 1.22 22.76 -13.61
CA GLY A 37 0.60 21.64 -12.93
C GLY A 37 -0.89 21.88 -12.65
N GLY A 38 -1.70 20.88 -12.96
CA GLY A 38 -3.10 20.83 -12.58
C GLY A 38 -3.29 20.22 -11.19
N THR A 39 -4.56 20.09 -10.79
CA THR A 39 -4.97 19.43 -9.55
C THR A 39 -5.96 18.32 -9.87
N LEU A 40 -5.80 17.18 -9.23
CA LEU A 40 -6.84 16.16 -9.11
C LEU A 40 -7.50 16.23 -7.73
N THR A 41 -8.82 16.24 -7.68
CA THR A 41 -9.61 16.16 -6.45
C THR A 41 -10.75 15.14 -6.58
N GLY A 42 -11.35 14.78 -5.47
CA GLY A 42 -12.57 13.98 -5.47
C GLY A 42 -12.89 13.39 -4.10
N VAL A 43 -13.88 12.51 -4.07
CA VAL A 43 -14.23 11.72 -2.89
C VAL A 43 -14.43 10.24 -3.22
N VAL A 44 -14.05 9.39 -2.27
CA VAL A 44 -14.39 7.97 -2.27
C VAL A 44 -15.60 7.77 -1.37
N ARG A 45 -16.70 7.22 -1.91
CA ARG A 45 -17.93 6.96 -1.17
C ARG A 45 -18.23 5.48 -1.08
N PHE A 46 -18.72 5.04 0.06
CA PHE A 46 -19.21 3.68 0.26
C PHE A 46 -20.63 3.56 -0.29
N VAL A 47 -20.91 2.53 -1.10
CA VAL A 47 -22.22 2.26 -1.69
C VAL A 47 -22.72 0.88 -1.27
N GLY A 48 -23.99 0.78 -0.88
CA GLY A 48 -24.61 -0.45 -0.37
C GLY A 48 -24.75 -0.48 1.16
N THR A 49 -24.82 -1.66 1.75
CA THR A 49 -24.96 -1.85 3.20
C THR A 49 -23.59 -2.21 3.79
N PRO A 50 -23.02 -1.43 4.72
CA PRO A 50 -21.73 -1.75 5.31
C PRO A 50 -21.87 -3.00 6.19
N PRO A 51 -20.84 -3.88 6.24
CA PRO A 51 -20.88 -4.99 7.18
C PRO A 51 -20.78 -4.47 8.61
N THR A 52 -21.29 -5.25 9.56
CA THR A 52 -21.00 -5.02 10.98
C THR A 52 -19.57 -5.48 11.27
N LEU A 53 -18.75 -4.57 11.78
CA LEU A 53 -17.39 -4.89 12.23
C LEU A 53 -17.38 -5.05 13.74
N SER A 54 -17.14 -6.27 14.20
CA SER A 54 -16.97 -6.52 15.64
C SER A 54 -15.68 -5.87 16.16
N PRO A 55 -15.67 -5.37 17.40
CA PRO A 55 -14.44 -4.99 18.07
C PRO A 55 -13.42 -6.15 18.10
N ILE A 56 -12.15 -5.80 18.00
CA ILE A 56 -11.04 -6.75 17.96
C ILE A 56 -10.56 -6.98 19.38
N ALA A 57 -10.57 -8.23 19.85
CA ALA A 57 -10.12 -8.57 21.20
C ALA A 57 -8.61 -8.35 21.36
N VAL A 58 -8.21 -7.79 22.51
CA VAL A 58 -6.80 -7.63 22.90
C VAL A 58 -6.46 -8.76 23.88
N ASN A 59 -5.47 -9.59 23.52
CA ASN A 59 -5.09 -10.78 24.29
C ASN A 59 -3.81 -10.61 25.13
N LYS A 60 -3.03 -9.55 24.92
CA LYS A 60 -1.78 -9.27 25.65
C LYS A 60 -1.72 -7.81 26.10
N ASN A 61 -1.02 -7.56 27.20
CA ASN A 61 -0.83 -6.24 27.79
C ASN A 61 -2.15 -5.46 27.96
N ARG A 62 -3.23 -6.13 28.37
CA ARG A 62 -4.58 -5.54 28.47
C ARG A 62 -4.67 -4.40 29.47
N ASP A 63 -3.77 -4.37 30.44
CA ASP A 63 -3.55 -3.29 31.40
C ASP A 63 -3.12 -1.97 30.73
N VAL A 64 -2.42 -2.05 29.58
CA VAL A 64 -1.99 -0.89 28.78
C VAL A 64 -2.87 -0.71 27.54
N CYS A 65 -3.11 -1.80 26.81
CA CYS A 65 -3.79 -1.80 25.52
C CYS A 65 -5.31 -1.81 25.62
N GLY A 66 -5.88 -2.02 26.81
CA GLY A 66 -7.31 -2.21 27.01
C GLY A 66 -7.79 -3.62 26.62
N ALA A 67 -9.11 -3.84 26.69
CA ALA A 67 -9.70 -5.15 26.39
C ALA A 67 -9.98 -5.38 24.90
N GLN A 68 -10.23 -4.32 24.14
CA GLN A 68 -10.62 -4.39 22.73
C GLN A 68 -10.20 -3.14 21.97
N LYS A 69 -10.11 -3.26 20.65
CA LYS A 69 -9.91 -2.15 19.70
C LYS A 69 -11.06 -2.06 18.71
N VAL A 70 -11.35 -0.85 18.25
CA VAL A 70 -12.26 -0.63 17.13
C VAL A 70 -11.58 -1.15 15.86
N SER A 71 -12.33 -1.84 15.00
CA SER A 71 -11.80 -2.23 13.70
C SER A 71 -11.74 -1.03 12.77
N GLU A 72 -10.56 -0.79 12.18
CA GLU A 72 -10.35 0.25 11.16
C GLU A 72 -10.50 -0.30 9.74
N ALA A 73 -10.99 -1.55 9.59
CA ALA A 73 -11.14 -2.19 8.28
C ALA A 73 -12.15 -1.49 7.37
N LEU A 74 -13.12 -0.74 7.91
CA LEU A 74 -13.96 0.18 7.15
C LEU A 74 -14.37 1.33 8.06
N VAL A 75 -13.87 2.54 7.77
CA VAL A 75 -14.20 3.75 8.52
C VAL A 75 -14.97 4.70 7.61
N LEU A 76 -16.22 4.95 7.96
CA LEU A 76 -17.12 5.81 7.19
C LEU A 76 -17.34 7.14 7.90
N GLY A 77 -17.23 8.24 7.16
CA GLY A 77 -17.71 9.55 7.58
C GLY A 77 -19.23 9.68 7.50
N PRO A 78 -19.80 10.82 7.97
CA PRO A 78 -21.25 11.04 7.99
C PRO A 78 -21.93 10.87 6.63
N ASP A 79 -21.30 11.36 5.56
CA ASP A 79 -21.81 11.25 4.18
C ASP A 79 -21.33 9.98 3.46
N ARG A 80 -20.98 8.95 4.24
CA ARG A 80 -20.43 7.66 3.77
C ARG A 80 -19.14 7.81 2.97
N GLY A 81 -18.39 8.88 3.21
CA GLY A 81 -17.01 9.02 2.75
C GLY A 81 -16.12 7.96 3.35
N VAL A 82 -15.25 7.34 2.56
CA VAL A 82 -14.39 6.24 3.03
C VAL A 82 -13.01 6.78 3.39
N ARG A 83 -12.66 6.75 4.68
CA ARG A 83 -11.31 7.08 5.16
C ARG A 83 -10.33 5.98 4.75
N ASP A 84 -9.03 6.29 4.75
CA ASP A 84 -7.96 5.28 4.61
C ASP A 84 -7.99 4.54 3.26
N THR A 85 -8.53 5.18 2.22
CA THR A 85 -8.45 4.73 0.83
C THR A 85 -7.30 5.46 0.13
N VAL A 86 -6.54 4.78 -0.73
CA VAL A 86 -5.44 5.40 -1.45
C VAL A 86 -5.82 5.69 -2.89
N VAL A 87 -5.64 6.93 -3.33
CA VAL A 87 -5.81 7.37 -4.72
C VAL A 87 -4.44 7.64 -5.32
N MET A 88 -4.17 7.04 -6.47
CA MET A 88 -2.87 7.05 -7.15
C MET A 88 -3.03 7.48 -8.61
N ILE A 89 -2.11 8.30 -9.11
CA ILE A 89 -2.00 8.62 -10.53
C ILE A 89 -0.87 7.76 -11.11
N GLU A 90 -1.21 6.89 -12.04
CA GLU A 90 -0.27 5.92 -12.62
C GLU A 90 0.58 6.55 -13.73
N GLY A 91 1.83 6.10 -13.86
CA GLY A 91 2.67 6.39 -15.02
C GLY A 91 3.23 7.83 -15.08
N VAL A 92 3.19 8.58 -13.98
CA VAL A 92 3.84 9.90 -13.93
C VAL A 92 5.35 9.73 -13.77
N ALA A 93 6.09 9.82 -14.87
CA ALA A 93 7.55 9.59 -14.87
C ALA A 93 8.36 10.79 -14.37
N ARG A 94 7.80 12.02 -14.42
CA ARG A 94 8.51 13.25 -14.08
C ARG A 94 7.60 14.29 -13.44
N GLY A 95 8.07 14.97 -12.39
CA GLY A 95 7.36 16.12 -11.80
C GLY A 95 7.76 16.42 -10.36
N LYS A 96 6.84 16.89 -9.51
CA LYS A 96 7.14 17.38 -8.15
C LYS A 96 7.96 16.40 -7.30
N LYS A 97 8.72 16.92 -6.34
CA LYS A 97 9.49 16.10 -5.38
C LYS A 97 8.58 15.54 -4.29
N GLY A 98 8.82 14.29 -3.88
CA GLY A 98 8.43 13.81 -2.56
C GLY A 98 9.29 14.49 -1.51
N THR A 99 8.70 14.92 -0.40
CA THR A 99 9.41 15.70 0.63
C THR A 99 8.93 15.37 2.05
N GLY A 100 8.19 14.27 2.22
CA GLY A 100 7.55 13.93 3.47
C GLY A 100 8.49 13.23 4.45
N ASP A 101 8.25 13.47 5.74
CA ASP A 101 8.70 12.58 6.80
C ASP A 101 7.49 11.75 7.21
N VAL A 102 7.54 10.45 6.93
CA VAL A 102 6.45 9.50 7.21
C VAL A 102 6.82 8.71 8.46
N ILE A 103 5.97 8.80 9.48
CA ILE A 103 6.15 8.08 10.74
C ILE A 103 5.02 7.04 10.88
N VAL A 104 5.39 5.76 10.92
CA VAL A 104 4.50 4.67 11.35
C VAL A 104 4.66 4.53 12.87
N ASP A 105 3.68 4.98 13.63
CA ASP A 105 3.77 5.03 15.09
C ASP A 105 2.92 3.94 15.73
N ASN A 106 3.52 3.16 16.62
CA ASN A 106 2.79 2.28 17.55
C ASN A 106 2.34 3.16 18.72
N ARG A 107 1.05 3.49 18.78
CA ARG A 107 0.51 4.34 19.85
C ARG A 107 -0.88 3.87 20.23
N ASN A 108 -1.16 3.79 21.52
CA ASN A 108 -2.38 3.22 22.07
C ASN A 108 -2.63 1.79 21.56
N CYS A 109 -1.56 1.00 21.37
CA CYS A 109 -1.58 -0.35 20.83
C CYS A 109 -2.36 -0.46 19.51
N VAL A 110 -2.16 0.51 18.62
CA VAL A 110 -2.53 0.48 17.20
C VAL A 110 -1.40 1.11 16.38
N PHE A 111 -1.38 0.86 15.08
CA PHE A 111 -0.57 1.65 14.16
C PHE A 111 -1.34 2.93 13.81
N VAL A 112 -0.78 4.10 14.16
CA VAL A 112 -1.40 5.39 13.82
C VAL A 112 -1.33 5.60 12.31
N GLY A 113 -2.50 5.80 11.70
CA GLY A 113 -2.64 5.81 10.24
C GLY A 113 -2.79 4.39 9.71
N HIS A 114 -4.00 3.84 9.81
CA HIS A 114 -4.32 2.47 9.38
C HIS A 114 -3.84 2.19 7.95
N VAL A 115 -3.90 3.21 7.09
CA VAL A 115 -3.30 3.22 5.77
C VAL A 115 -2.40 4.45 5.63
N THR A 116 -1.18 4.24 5.14
CA THR A 116 -0.19 5.28 4.88
C THR A 116 0.31 5.18 3.44
N ALA A 117 0.72 6.29 2.84
CA ALA A 117 1.43 6.31 1.56
C ALA A 117 2.87 6.82 1.75
N VAL A 118 3.81 6.21 1.04
CA VAL A 118 5.23 6.56 0.99
C VAL A 118 5.63 6.72 -0.47
N VAL A 119 6.41 7.75 -0.77
CA VAL A 119 6.83 8.08 -2.13
C VAL A 119 8.35 8.25 -2.23
N PRO A 120 8.93 8.28 -3.44
CA PRO A 120 10.36 8.50 -3.59
C PRO A 120 10.79 9.83 -2.99
N GLY A 121 11.88 9.80 -2.23
CA GLY A 121 12.43 10.98 -1.53
C GLY A 121 11.92 11.15 -0.11
N ASP A 122 10.88 10.42 0.32
CA ASP A 122 10.42 10.45 1.70
C ASP A 122 11.46 9.85 2.65
N ARG A 123 11.51 10.39 3.86
CA ARG A 123 12.15 9.73 4.99
C ARG A 123 11.09 8.95 5.75
N VAL A 124 11.32 7.65 5.97
CA VAL A 124 10.34 6.79 6.65
C VAL A 124 10.92 6.22 7.93
N ARG A 125 10.18 6.38 9.03
CA ARG A 125 10.58 5.92 10.35
C ARG A 125 9.45 5.17 11.03
N VAL A 126 9.81 4.18 11.83
CA VAL A 126 8.88 3.50 12.73
C VAL A 126 9.15 3.98 14.14
N ARG A 127 8.11 4.40 14.87
CA ARG A 127 8.18 4.82 16.26
C ARG A 127 7.36 3.88 17.13
N ASN A 128 7.79 3.67 18.37
CA ASN A 128 6.93 3.14 19.40
C ASN A 128 6.70 4.23 20.45
N SER A 129 5.47 4.71 20.59
CA SER A 129 5.08 5.69 21.61
C SER A 129 4.47 5.04 22.86
N ASP A 130 4.20 3.73 22.82
CA ASP A 130 3.63 2.98 23.93
C ASP A 130 4.71 2.51 24.93
N PRO A 131 4.35 2.28 26.20
CA PRO A 131 5.27 1.79 27.22
C PRO A 131 5.49 0.26 27.17
N VAL A 132 4.95 -0.42 26.15
CA VAL A 132 5.09 -1.87 25.95
C VAL A 132 5.81 -2.15 24.65
N LEU A 133 6.44 -3.33 24.58
CA LEU A 133 7.10 -3.77 23.35
C LEU A 133 6.09 -3.92 22.23
N HIS A 134 6.38 -3.33 21.08
CA HIS A 134 5.76 -3.72 19.82
C HIS A 134 6.83 -4.21 18.86
N ASN A 135 6.44 -5.08 17.93
CA ASN A 135 7.21 -5.26 16.71
C ASN A 135 6.43 -4.72 15.51
N THR A 136 7.15 -4.19 14.54
CA THR A 136 6.57 -3.65 13.31
C THR A 136 7.16 -4.45 12.15
N HIS A 137 6.33 -5.31 11.55
CA HIS A 137 6.71 -6.27 10.54
C HIS A 137 6.02 -5.96 9.22
N GLY A 138 6.79 -5.54 8.23
CA GLY A 138 6.33 -5.19 6.89
C GLY A 138 6.54 -6.34 5.91
N PHE A 139 5.51 -6.64 5.13
CA PHE A 139 5.51 -7.66 4.07
C PHE A 139 5.13 -7.04 2.74
N LEU A 140 5.98 -7.18 1.72
CA LEU A 140 5.64 -6.82 0.34
C LEU A 140 5.31 -8.12 -0.40
N GLY A 141 4.03 -8.48 -0.45
CA GLY A 141 3.62 -9.83 -0.85
C GLY A 141 4.00 -10.86 0.23
N GLN A 142 4.74 -11.90 -0.15
CA GLN A 142 5.25 -12.90 0.80
C GLN A 142 6.55 -12.47 1.52
N PRO A 143 7.53 -11.83 0.84
CA PRO A 143 8.77 -11.40 1.50
C PRO A 143 8.59 -10.37 2.62
N THR A 144 9.30 -10.59 3.73
CA THR A 144 9.56 -9.56 4.73
C THR A 144 10.47 -8.47 4.15
N VAL A 145 10.02 -7.21 4.25
CA VAL A 145 10.84 -6.03 3.91
C VAL A 145 11.48 -5.40 5.16
N PHE A 146 10.81 -5.51 6.31
CA PHE A 146 11.38 -5.15 7.60
C PHE A 146 10.68 -5.92 8.73
N ASN A 147 11.42 -6.23 9.79
CA ASN A 147 10.86 -6.71 11.05
C ASN A 147 11.66 -6.05 12.17
N LEU A 148 11.03 -5.16 12.91
CA LEU A 148 11.68 -4.29 13.88
C LEU A 148 11.10 -4.59 15.25
N ALA A 149 11.95 -4.93 16.23
CA ALA A 149 11.55 -4.92 17.62
C ALA A 149 11.73 -3.50 18.18
N LEU A 150 10.66 -2.95 18.75
CA LEU A 150 10.67 -1.66 19.44
C LEU A 150 10.27 -1.84 20.91
N PRO A 151 11.14 -2.42 21.77
CA PRO A 151 10.84 -2.65 23.18
C PRO A 151 10.67 -1.37 24.00
N THR A 152 11.30 -0.27 23.59
CA THR A 152 11.42 0.93 24.42
C THR A 152 10.47 2.02 23.94
N LYS A 153 9.80 2.68 24.89
CA LYS A 153 9.00 3.87 24.61
C LYS A 153 9.87 4.95 23.96
N ASP A 154 9.29 5.63 22.98
CA ASP A 154 9.89 6.66 22.14
C ASP A 154 11.06 6.17 21.26
N GLN A 155 11.31 4.86 21.20
CA GLN A 155 12.25 4.29 20.25
C GLN A 155 11.79 4.57 18.82
N MET A 156 12.73 4.97 17.97
CA MET A 156 12.47 5.29 16.57
C MET A 156 13.56 4.68 15.67
N ILE A 157 13.16 4.02 14.58
CA ILE A 157 14.05 3.34 13.65
C ILE A 157 13.76 3.81 12.23
N ASP A 158 14.80 4.20 11.50
CA ASP A 158 14.71 4.59 10.08
C ASP A 158 14.62 3.33 9.19
N ILE A 159 13.61 3.29 8.33
CA ILE A 159 13.37 2.21 7.36
C ILE A 159 13.39 2.68 5.91
N THR A 160 13.80 3.92 5.64
CA THR A 160 13.76 4.52 4.30
C THR A 160 14.40 3.62 3.23
N LYS A 161 15.59 3.08 3.53
CA LYS A 161 16.33 2.19 2.61
C LYS A 161 15.69 0.81 2.40
N ARG A 162 14.65 0.46 3.17
CA ARG A 162 13.93 -0.82 3.06
C ARG A 162 12.71 -0.74 2.14
N LEU A 163 12.28 0.47 1.78
CA LEU A 163 11.08 0.75 1.00
C LEU A 163 11.41 1.21 -0.42
N GLN A 164 12.25 0.43 -1.13
CA GLN A 164 12.74 0.81 -2.46
C GLN A 164 11.88 0.25 -3.60
N LYS A 165 11.00 -0.70 -3.31
CA LYS A 165 10.14 -1.36 -4.30
C LYS A 165 8.71 -0.86 -4.13
N PRO A 166 8.09 -0.32 -5.19
CA PRO A 166 6.67 0.02 -5.16
C PRO A 166 5.79 -1.20 -4.85
N GLY A 167 4.65 -0.95 -4.22
CA GLY A 167 3.62 -1.93 -3.94
C GLY A 167 2.99 -1.77 -2.55
N VAL A 168 2.12 -2.72 -2.23
CA VAL A 168 1.37 -2.75 -0.98
C VAL A 168 2.17 -3.51 0.08
N VAL A 169 2.59 -2.79 1.12
CA VAL A 169 3.24 -3.36 2.29
C VAL A 169 2.18 -3.59 3.38
N ARG A 170 1.94 -4.85 3.73
CA ARG A 170 1.13 -5.18 4.91
C ARG A 170 1.99 -5.03 6.15
N VAL A 171 1.53 -4.26 7.13
CA VAL A 171 2.26 -3.95 8.36
C VAL A 171 1.56 -4.61 9.54
N LEU A 172 2.24 -5.51 10.23
CA LEU A 172 1.69 -6.30 11.33
C LEU A 172 2.52 -6.12 12.60
N CYS A 173 1.85 -6.27 13.75
CA CYS A 173 2.52 -6.63 14.99
C CYS A 173 2.35 -8.13 15.22
N ASP A 174 3.44 -8.87 15.33
CA ASP A 174 3.44 -10.30 15.65
C ASP A 174 3.18 -10.51 17.15
N ALA A 175 3.62 -9.58 17.99
CA ALA A 175 3.36 -9.62 19.43
C ALA A 175 1.87 -9.39 19.75
N HIS A 176 1.21 -8.51 18.99
CA HIS A 176 -0.17 -8.04 19.23
C HIS A 176 -1.03 -8.24 17.98
N PRO A 177 -1.71 -9.41 17.84
CA PRO A 177 -2.45 -9.77 16.62
C PRO A 177 -3.55 -8.78 16.22
N HIS A 178 -4.07 -7.97 17.15
CA HIS A 178 -5.04 -6.92 16.86
C HIS A 178 -4.45 -5.73 16.07
N MET A 179 -3.12 -5.57 16.04
CA MET A 179 -2.45 -4.47 15.35
C MET A 179 -2.08 -4.89 13.93
N PHE A 180 -2.70 -4.23 12.96
CA PHE A 180 -2.36 -4.34 11.55
C PHE A 180 -2.67 -3.01 10.83
N ALA A 181 -1.92 -2.73 9.79
CA ALA A 181 -2.03 -1.55 8.96
C ALA A 181 -1.49 -1.85 7.54
N TRP A 182 -1.57 -0.85 6.67
CA TRP A 182 -1.10 -0.93 5.29
C TRP A 182 -0.26 0.28 4.94
N MET A 183 0.75 0.06 4.13
CA MET A 183 1.59 1.11 3.58
C MET A 183 1.67 0.93 2.06
N ILE A 184 1.24 1.94 1.31
CA ILE A 184 1.43 1.99 -0.13
C ILE A 184 2.77 2.65 -0.41
N VAL A 185 3.71 1.89 -0.95
CA VAL A 185 4.94 2.44 -1.54
C VAL A 185 4.62 2.76 -2.99
N HIS A 186 4.44 4.03 -3.32
CA HIS A 186 4.16 4.48 -4.68
C HIS A 186 5.47 4.84 -5.40
N ASP A 187 5.49 4.73 -6.73
CA ASP A 187 6.66 5.02 -7.56
C ASP A 187 6.84 6.51 -7.88
N SER A 188 5.85 7.33 -7.52
CA SER A 188 5.87 8.78 -7.72
C SER A 188 5.13 9.52 -6.59
N PRO A 189 5.37 10.83 -6.40
CA PRO A 189 4.67 11.67 -5.41
C PRO A 189 3.19 11.98 -5.69
N TYR A 190 2.56 11.30 -6.66
CA TYR A 190 1.18 11.53 -7.07
C TYR A 190 0.23 10.50 -6.47
N VAL A 191 0.16 10.52 -5.15
CA VAL A 191 -0.68 9.66 -4.32
C VAL A 191 -1.30 10.47 -3.19
N ALA A 192 -2.50 10.09 -2.76
CA ALA A 192 -3.15 10.64 -1.58
C ALA A 192 -3.89 9.54 -0.82
N VAL A 193 -3.91 9.64 0.51
CA VAL A 193 -4.80 8.86 1.37
C VAL A 193 -6.02 9.72 1.69
N THR A 194 -7.22 9.14 1.60
CA THR A 194 -8.46 9.87 1.85
C THR A 194 -8.62 10.24 3.31
N ASP A 195 -9.18 11.43 3.55
CA ASP A 195 -9.49 11.93 4.88
C ASP A 195 -10.80 11.32 5.45
N ALA A 196 -11.22 11.81 6.62
CA ALA A 196 -12.43 11.33 7.30
C ALA A 196 -13.74 11.56 6.52
N SER A 197 -13.73 12.47 5.53
CA SER A 197 -14.85 12.70 4.60
C SER A 197 -14.75 11.86 3.33
N GLY A 198 -13.70 11.03 3.20
CA GLY A 198 -13.35 10.29 1.99
C GLY A 198 -12.69 11.17 0.91
N GLY A 199 -12.44 12.44 1.22
CA GLY A 199 -11.89 13.41 0.28
C GLY A 199 -10.40 13.22 0.03
N PHE A 200 -9.95 13.56 -1.15
CA PHE A 200 -8.53 13.58 -1.49
C PHE A 200 -8.19 14.74 -2.44
N ARG A 201 -6.91 15.13 -2.44
CA ARG A 201 -6.36 16.15 -3.33
C ARG A 201 -4.92 15.81 -3.70
N ILE A 202 -4.60 15.83 -4.99
CA ILE A 202 -3.26 15.67 -5.53
C ILE A 202 -2.96 16.89 -6.42
N GLY A 203 -2.09 17.77 -5.95
CA GLY A 203 -1.66 18.97 -6.67
C GLY A 203 -0.41 18.78 -7.52
N ASP A 204 -0.10 19.81 -8.31
CA ASP A 204 1.07 19.93 -9.19
C ASP A 204 1.25 18.74 -10.16
N VAL A 205 0.12 18.20 -10.63
CA VAL A 205 0.12 17.08 -11.59
C VAL A 205 0.47 17.62 -12.96
N PRO A 206 1.50 17.10 -13.66
CA PRO A 206 1.79 17.49 -15.03
C PRO A 206 0.54 17.33 -15.90
N PRO A 207 0.32 18.21 -16.89
CA PRO A 207 -0.84 18.07 -17.76
C PRO A 207 -0.78 16.78 -18.57
N GLY A 208 -1.91 16.09 -18.68
CA GLY A 208 -1.96 14.82 -19.40
C GLY A 208 -3.24 14.04 -19.14
N THR A 209 -3.35 12.91 -19.83
CA THR A 209 -4.38 11.90 -19.57
C THR A 209 -3.76 10.75 -18.80
N TYR A 210 -4.35 10.43 -17.65
CA TYR A 210 -3.81 9.45 -16.71
C TYR A 210 -4.84 8.40 -16.35
N LYS A 211 -4.34 7.21 -16.03
CA LYS A 211 -5.07 6.26 -15.21
C LYS A 211 -4.95 6.68 -13.75
N VAL A 212 -6.09 6.79 -13.11
CA VAL A 212 -6.22 7.09 -11.68
C VAL A 212 -6.88 5.90 -11.00
N SER A 213 -6.18 5.36 -10.02
CA SER A 213 -6.59 4.16 -9.31
C SER A 213 -6.92 4.46 -7.86
N MET A 214 -8.08 3.99 -7.42
CA MET A 214 -8.48 3.91 -6.02
C MET A 214 -8.18 2.51 -5.50
N TRP A 215 -7.51 2.41 -4.35
CA TRP A 215 -7.20 1.17 -3.64
C TRP A 215 -7.72 1.21 -2.20
N HIS A 216 -8.36 0.13 -1.76
CA HIS A 216 -8.78 -0.08 -0.37
C HIS A 216 -8.38 -1.49 0.09
N SER A 217 -8.04 -1.66 1.37
CA SER A 217 -7.51 -2.91 1.94
C SER A 217 -8.46 -4.11 2.01
N GLY A 218 -9.71 -3.98 1.54
CA GLY A 218 -10.79 -4.90 1.89
C GLY A 218 -11.36 -4.63 3.30
N TYR A 219 -12.57 -5.13 3.55
CA TYR A 219 -13.36 -4.82 4.74
C TYR A 219 -14.41 -5.87 5.14
N ARG A 220 -14.70 -6.87 4.29
CA ARG A 220 -15.69 -7.91 4.59
C ARG A 220 -15.05 -8.99 5.47
N PRO A 221 -15.55 -9.25 6.69
CA PRO A 221 -14.94 -10.24 7.58
C PRO A 221 -14.87 -11.63 6.95
N LYS A 222 -13.73 -12.30 7.13
CA LYS A 222 -13.44 -13.68 6.71
C LYS A 222 -13.02 -14.59 7.87
N GLY A 223 -13.20 -14.12 9.10
CA GLY A 223 -12.80 -14.82 10.32
C GLY A 223 -11.52 -14.24 10.91
N ALA A 224 -10.67 -15.11 11.46
CA ALA A 224 -9.38 -14.74 12.02
C ALA A 224 -8.31 -15.76 11.61
N ASP A 225 -7.05 -15.32 11.58
CA ASP A 225 -5.91 -16.23 11.40
C ASP A 225 -5.64 -17.06 12.67
N LYS A 226 -4.65 -17.95 12.59
CA LYS A 226 -4.25 -18.84 13.70
C LYS A 226 -3.82 -18.10 14.98
N ASP A 227 -3.41 -16.84 14.84
CA ASP A 227 -2.94 -16.00 15.95
C ASP A 227 -4.08 -15.09 16.46
N GLY A 228 -5.28 -15.22 15.91
CA GLY A 228 -6.47 -14.45 16.29
C GLY A 228 -6.56 -13.07 15.63
N ARG A 229 -5.73 -12.77 14.62
CA ARG A 229 -5.83 -11.52 13.87
C ARG A 229 -7.05 -11.58 12.95
N PRO A 230 -7.93 -10.57 12.95
CA PRO A 230 -9.04 -10.50 12.01
C PRO A 230 -8.57 -10.55 10.56
N VAL A 231 -9.27 -11.31 9.73
CA VAL A 231 -9.02 -11.40 8.29
C VAL A 231 -10.22 -10.81 7.55
N TYR A 232 -9.95 -10.01 6.53
CA TYR A 232 -10.94 -9.42 5.65
C TYR A 232 -10.79 -9.97 4.22
N ASP A 233 -11.71 -9.61 3.34
CA ASP A 233 -11.59 -9.92 1.92
C ASP A 233 -10.41 -9.21 1.28
N GLU A 234 -10.06 -9.66 0.06
CA GLU A 234 -8.93 -9.12 -0.68
C GLU A 234 -9.06 -7.62 -0.95
N PRO A 235 -7.91 -6.91 -1.09
CA PRO A 235 -7.92 -5.51 -1.46
C PRO A 235 -8.70 -5.25 -2.76
N ARG A 236 -9.33 -4.07 -2.81
CA ARG A 236 -10.17 -3.63 -3.92
C ARG A 236 -9.46 -2.51 -4.67
N THR A 237 -9.38 -2.63 -5.99
CA THR A 237 -8.85 -1.58 -6.86
C THR A 237 -9.88 -1.22 -7.92
N THR A 238 -10.04 0.07 -8.19
CA THR A 238 -10.83 0.58 -9.33
C THR A 238 -10.05 1.66 -10.03
N THR A 239 -9.96 1.57 -11.36
CA THR A 239 -9.21 2.51 -12.18
C THR A 239 -10.15 3.28 -13.10
N LYS A 240 -9.92 4.58 -13.23
CA LYS A 240 -10.59 5.46 -14.19
C LYS A 240 -9.55 6.22 -14.99
N GLU A 241 -9.88 6.58 -16.21
CA GLU A 241 -9.05 7.48 -17.02
C GLU A 241 -9.63 8.89 -16.96
N LEU A 242 -8.76 9.90 -16.82
CA LEU A 242 -9.16 11.30 -16.91
C LEU A 242 -8.02 12.20 -17.38
N THR A 243 -8.40 13.34 -17.96
CA THR A 243 -7.47 14.38 -18.40
C THR A 243 -7.38 15.47 -17.35
N ILE A 244 -6.14 15.84 -17.00
CA ILE A 244 -5.82 16.99 -16.16
C ILE A 244 -5.21 18.04 -17.08
N ALA A 245 -5.96 19.10 -17.36
CA ALA A 245 -5.49 20.19 -18.21
C ALA A 245 -4.54 21.14 -17.45
N PRO A 246 -3.70 21.92 -18.15
CA PRO A 246 -2.77 22.87 -17.54
C PRO A 246 -3.48 23.83 -16.59
N LYS A 247 -2.99 23.94 -15.34
CA LYS A 247 -3.53 24.79 -14.28
C LYS A 247 -5.02 24.57 -13.97
N ALA A 248 -5.61 23.47 -14.43
CA ALA A 248 -7.01 23.14 -14.19
C ALA A 248 -7.19 22.21 -13.00
N THR A 249 -8.43 22.12 -12.50
CA THR A 249 -8.82 21.08 -11.54
C THR A 249 -9.67 20.04 -12.26
N ALA A 250 -9.25 18.78 -12.20
CA ALA A 250 -10.06 17.63 -12.59
C ALA A 250 -10.66 16.98 -11.34
N THR A 251 -11.90 16.53 -11.44
CA THR A 251 -12.60 15.85 -10.34
C THR A 251 -12.92 14.41 -10.73
N VAL A 252 -12.70 13.46 -9.81
CA VAL A 252 -13.06 12.05 -10.00
C VAL A 252 -13.67 11.47 -8.74
N GLU A 253 -14.82 10.84 -8.91
CA GLU A 253 -15.54 10.17 -7.84
C GLU A 253 -15.29 8.68 -7.88
N PHE A 254 -15.12 8.05 -6.73
CA PHE A 254 -14.96 6.60 -6.62
C PHE A 254 -16.00 6.01 -5.69
N GLU A 255 -16.45 4.80 -6.01
CA GLU A 255 -17.38 4.06 -5.18
C GLU A 255 -16.72 2.79 -4.65
N LEU A 256 -16.72 2.63 -3.34
CA LEU A 256 -16.38 1.37 -2.69
C LEU A 256 -17.65 0.55 -2.50
N ARG A 257 -17.68 -0.65 -3.07
CA ARG A 257 -18.81 -1.60 -3.07
C ARG A 257 -18.40 -2.97 -2.55
#